data_AF-A0A3Q9KY57-F1
#
_entry.id   AF-A0A3Q9KY57-F1
#
_cell.length_a   1.000
_cell.length_b   1.000
_cell.length_c   1.000
_cell.angle_alpha   90.00
_cell.angle_beta   90.00
_cell.angle_gamma   90.00
#
_symmetry.space_group_name_H-M   'P 1'
#
loop_
_entity.id
_entity.type
_entity.pdbx_description
1 polymer ?
#
loop_
_entity_poly.entity_id
_entity_poly.type
_entity_poly.pdbx_seq_one_letter_code
_entity_poly.pdbx_strand_id
1 'polypeptide(L)' 'MFIPGGLHAARAERHQLAQIARAGADLFEIGLAHHDASLDGPVIQAAYHRALIRGNVLARALRAVEHAADLRPTVVMTY' A
#
# COMPACT_ATOMS: atom_id res chain seq x y z
N MET A 1 -1.75 -10.26 2.19
CA MET A 1 -2.84 -9.31 1.86
C MET A 1 -2.23 -8.13 1.11
N PHE A 2 -2.72 -7.84 -0.10
CA PHE A 2 -2.25 -6.75 -0.93
C PHE A 2 -2.91 -5.41 -0.59
N ILE A 3 -2.12 -4.33 -0.51
CA ILE A 3 -2.58 -2.98 -0.17
C ILE A 3 -1.80 -1.94 -1.00
N PRO A 4 -2.48 -1.07 -1.77
CA PRO A 4 -1.82 0.05 -2.46
C PRO A 4 -1.21 1.05 -1.46
N GLY A 5 0.12 1.17 -1.46
CA GLY A 5 0.85 2.03 -0.54
C GLY A 5 0.70 3.52 -0.87
N GLY A 6 0.55 4.33 0.18
CA GLY A 6 0.45 5.78 0.07
C GLY A 6 -0.89 6.26 -0.46
N LEU A 7 -1.91 5.40 -0.53
CA LEU A 7 -3.23 5.75 -1.02
C LEU A 7 -3.93 6.71 -0.05
N HIS A 8 -3.91 6.45 1.25
CA HIS A 8 -4.63 7.23 2.26
C HIS A 8 -3.71 8.16 3.07
N ALA A 9 -4.27 9.06 3.89
CA ALA A 9 -3.47 9.81 4.85
C ALA A 9 -2.79 8.84 5.83
N ALA A 10 -1.55 9.13 6.25
CA ALA A 10 -0.72 8.19 7.02
C ALA A 10 -1.43 7.62 8.26
N ARG A 11 -2.20 8.44 8.99
CA ARG A 11 -2.97 7.97 10.16
C ARG A 11 -4.04 6.93 9.78
N ALA A 12 -4.76 7.16 8.68
CA ALA A 12 -5.80 6.25 8.22
C ALA A 12 -5.18 4.95 7.69
N GLU A 13 -4.09 5.05 6.94
CA GLU A 13 -3.35 3.90 6.40
C GLU A 13 -2.80 3.00 7.52
N ARG A 14 -2.17 3.59 8.55
CA ARG A 14 -1.71 2.83 9.73
C ARG A 14 -2.85 2.15 10.47
N HIS A 15 -3.99 2.83 10.62
CA HIS A 15 -5.16 2.24 11.26
C HIS A 15 -5.69 1.05 10.45
N GLN A 16 -5.81 1.20 9.13
CA GLN A 16 -6.22 0.13 8.22
C GLN A 16 -5.30 -1.08 8.32
N LEU A 17 -3.97 -0.87 8.27
CA LEU A 17 -2.98 -1.95 8.40
C LEU A 17 -3.14 -2.69 9.74
N ALA A 18 -3.30 -1.96 10.85
CA ALA A 18 -3.51 -2.57 12.16
C ALA A 18 -4.82 -3.38 12.24
N GLN A 19 -5.90 -2.90 11.60
CA GLN A 19 -7.16 -3.66 11.54
C GLN A 19 -7.00 -4.95 10.73
N ILE A 20 -6.33 -4.88 9.59
CA ILE A 20 -6.09 -6.06 8.73
C ILE A 20 -5.19 -7.07 9.45
N ALA A 21 -4.15 -6.62 10.17
CA ALA A 21 -3.31 -7.51 10.97
C ALA A 21 -4.10 -8.23 12.07
N ARG A 22 -5.00 -7.51 12.76
CA ARG A 22 -5.91 -8.07 13.78
C ARG A 22 -6.97 -9.00 13.20
N ALA A 23 -7.40 -8.75 11.97
CA ALA A 23 -8.32 -9.61 11.24
C ALA A 23 -7.67 -10.93 10.75
N GLY A 24 -6.38 -11.14 11.04
CA GLY A 24 -5.70 -12.41 10.79
C GLY A 24 -4.84 -12.46 9.54
N ALA A 25 -4.49 -11.32 8.92
CA ALA A 25 -3.54 -11.34 7.82
C ALA A 25 -2.15 -11.79 8.31
N ASP A 26 -1.58 -12.81 7.67
CA ASP A 26 -0.25 -13.36 8.01
C ASP A 26 0.92 -12.54 7.46
N LEU A 27 0.68 -11.84 6.34
CA LEU A 27 1.69 -11.08 5.57
C LEU A 27 1.03 -9.87 4.91
N PHE A 28 1.78 -8.77 4.82
CA PHE A 28 1.45 -7.63 3.97
C PHE A 28 2.26 -7.62 2.68
N GLU A 29 1.57 -7.26 1.60
CA GLU A 29 2.17 -6.91 0.33
C GLU A 29 1.79 -5.45 0.02
N ILE A 30 2.78 -4.56 0.08
CA ILE A 30 2.56 -3.12 -0.13
C ILE A 30 2.89 -2.79 -1.58
N GLY A 31 1.88 -2.36 -2.33
CA GLY A 31 2.04 -1.97 -3.73
C GLY A 31 2.67 -0.59 -3.87
N LEU A 32 3.74 -0.48 -4.66
CA LEU A 32 4.28 0.80 -5.10
C LEU A 32 3.57 1.24 -6.39
N ALA A 33 2.81 2.33 -6.32
CA ALA A 33 2.07 2.83 -7.46
C ALA A 33 2.98 3.15 -8.65
N HIS A 34 2.61 2.67 -9.83
CA HIS A 34 3.32 2.87 -11.08
C HIS A 34 2.41 3.51 -12.14
N HIS A 35 2.99 4.27 -13.07
CA HIS A 35 2.25 5.00 -14.11
C HIS A 35 1.66 4.06 -15.17
N ASP A 36 2.34 2.95 -15.46
CA ASP A 36 1.89 1.94 -16.42
C ASP A 36 1.61 0.61 -15.71
N ALA A 37 0.53 0.58 -14.93
CA ALA A 37 0.09 -0.61 -14.20
C ALA A 37 -0.79 -1.53 -15.07
N SER A 38 -0.36 -1.84 -16.29
CA SER A 38 -1.15 -2.57 -17.28
C SER A 38 -1.46 -4.02 -16.91
N LEU A 39 -0.66 -4.61 -16.02
CA LEU A 39 -0.89 -5.97 -15.49
C LEU A 39 -1.93 -5.99 -14.36
N ASP A 40 -2.26 -4.83 -13.79
CA ASP A 40 -3.23 -4.70 -12.71
C ASP A 40 -4.67 -4.51 -13.23
N GLY A 41 -5.65 -5.00 -12.46
CA GLY A 41 -7.07 -4.77 -12.76
C GLY A 41 -7.52 -3.32 -12.51
N PRO A 42 -8.72 -2.93 -12.97
CA PRO A 42 -9.19 -1.54 -12.96
C PRO A 42 -9.28 -0.93 -11.55
N VAL A 43 -9.50 -1.75 -10.51
CA VAL A 43 -9.54 -1.28 -9.12
C VAL A 43 -8.16 -0.82 -8.64
N ILE A 44 -7.11 -1.61 -8.92
CA ILE A 44 -5.74 -1.30 -8.49
C ILE A 44 -5.18 -0.15 -9.34
N GLN A 45 -5.42 -0.16 -10.64
CA GLN A 45 -5.06 0.95 -11.53
C GLN A 45 -5.66 2.29 -11.04
N ALA A 46 -6.95 2.31 -10.66
CA ALA A 46 -7.59 3.51 -10.12
C ALA A 46 -6.99 3.93 -8.77
N ALA A 47 -6.61 2.99 -7.91
CA ALA A 47 -5.93 3.28 -6.65
C ALA A 47 -4.54 3.90 -6.87
N TYR A 48 -3.75 3.33 -7.78
CA TYR A 48 -2.43 3.85 -8.14
C TYR A 48 -2.52 5.24 -8.76
N HIS A 49 -3.47 5.46 -9.68
CA HIS A 49 -3.70 6.78 -10.25
C HIS A 49 -4.00 7.83 -9.16
N ARG A 50 -4.87 7.50 -8.19
CA ARG A 50 -5.16 8.38 -7.05
C ARG A 50 -3.95 8.62 -6.16
N ALA A 51 -3.10 7.62 -5.94
CA ALA A 51 -1.89 7.74 -5.14
C ALA A 51 -0.85 8.64 -5.84
N LEU A 52 -0.67 8.47 -7.15
CA LEU A 52 0.26 9.26 -7.97
C LEU A 52 -0.10 10.74 -8.01
N ILE A 53 -1.38 11.07 -8.21
CA ILE A 53 -1.87 12.48 -8.23
C ILE A 53 -1.57 13.21 -6.91
N ARG A 54 -1.53 12.49 -5.78
CA ARG A 54 -1.26 13.09 -4.46
C ARG A 54 0.22 13.41 -4.22
N GLY A 55 1.11 12.98 -5.12
CA GLY A 55 2.55 13.22 -5.03
C GLY A 55 3.24 12.48 -3.88
N ASN A 56 4.58 12.51 -3.88
CA ASN A 56 5.42 11.86 -2.87
C ASN A 56 5.10 10.37 -2.64
N VAL A 57 4.65 9.67 -3.68
CA VAL A 57 4.09 8.31 -3.54
C VAL A 57 5.11 7.33 -2.99
N LEU A 58 6.37 7.40 -3.42
CA LEU A 58 7.44 6.53 -2.91
C LEU A 58 7.65 6.72 -1.41
N ALA A 59 7.82 7.95 -0.95
CA ALA A 59 8.01 8.24 0.47
C ALA A 59 6.79 7.85 1.32
N ARG A 60 5.58 7.95 0.77
CA ARG A 60 4.34 7.52 1.43
C ARG A 60 4.26 5.99 1.51
N ALA A 61 4.57 5.29 0.42
CA ALA A 61 4.62 3.83 0.38
C ALA A 61 5.69 3.28 1.34
N LEU A 62 6.88 3.89 1.40
CA LEU A 62 7.93 3.48 2.35
C LEU A 62 7.49 3.61 3.81
N ARG A 63 6.74 4.67 4.18
CA ARG A 63 6.15 4.80 5.52
C ARG A 63 5.08 3.74 5.79
N ALA A 64 4.34 3.32 4.77
CA ALA A 64 3.38 2.24 4.90
C ALA A 64 4.10 0.89 5.10
N VAL A 65 5.20 0.65 4.38
CA VAL A 65 6.07 -0.53 4.54
C VAL A 65 6.66 -0.60 5.94
N GLU A 66 7.25 0.50 6.42
CA GLU A 66 7.84 0.58 7.76
C GLU A 66 6.82 0.19 8.84
N HIS A 67 5.63 0.80 8.81
CA HIS A 67 4.57 0.47 9.76
C HIS A 67 4.01 -0.94 9.59
N ALA A 68 3.90 -1.44 8.36
CA ALA A 68 3.41 -2.79 8.10
C ALA A 68 4.39 -3.86 8.60
N ALA A 69 5.70 -3.61 8.48
CA ALA A 69 6.77 -4.51 8.91
C ALA A 69 6.78 -4.70 10.44
N ASP A 70 6.41 -3.67 11.20
CA ASP A 70 6.23 -3.77 12.66
C ASP A 70 5.05 -4.68 13.06
N LEU A 71 4.08 -4.86 12.16
CA LEU A 71 2.86 -5.63 12.42
C LEU A 71 2.97 -7.08 11.97
N ARG A 72 3.50 -7.32 10.77
CA ARG A 72 3.60 -8.62 10.10
C ARG A 72 4.77 -8.63 9.11
N PRO A 73 5.29 -9.82 8.73
CA PRO A 73 6.15 -9.95 7.56
C PRO A 73 5.59 -9.14 6.38
N THR A 74 6.45 -8.35 5.75
CA THR A 74 6.03 -7.37 4.73
C THR A 74 6.95 -7.46 3.51
N VAL A 75 6.33 -7.50 2.33
CA VAL A 75 7.01 -7.44 1.03
C VAL A 75 6.49 -6.23 0.25
N VAL A 76 7.28 -5.78 -0.73
CA VAL A 76 6.88 -4.72 -1.66
C VAL A 76 6.55 -5.35 -3.01
N MET A 77 5.38 -5.02 -3.56
CA MET A 77 5.01 -5.33 -4.93
C MET A 77 5.30 -4.13 -5.81
N THR A 78 6.08 -4.31 -6.87
CA THR A 78 6.45 -3.23 -7.79
C THR A 78 6.72 -3.76 -9.20
N TYR A 79 6.76 -2.85 -10.17
CA TYR A 79 7.04 -3.10 -11.58
C TYR A 79 8.53 -2.94 -11.90
#